data_AF-A0A562KIU7-F1
#
_entry.id   AF-A0A562KIU7-F1
#
_cell.length_a   1.000
_cell.length_b   1.000
_cell.length_c   1.000
_cell.angle_alpha   90.00
_cell.angle_beta   90.00
_cell.angle_gamma   90.00
#
_symmetry.space_group_name_H-M   'P 1'
#
loop_
_entity.id
_entity.type
_entity.pdbx_description
1 polymer ?
#
loop_
_entity_poly.entity_id
_entity_poly.type
_entity_poly.pdbx_seq_one_letter_code
_entity_poly.pdbx_strand_id
1 'polypeptide(L)'
;MAVSDDAVADMAERLSQQASGDPRPFLFHLSGRCGATLLEPLREQGAVTAAVHPVMTFTGDPESEVRRMARIPFGVTGSSAEAIVRAMAVVQLLGGRAFVIAEEKRSLYHAALSHAANHLVTLMAGAARTLEAADVGDPAAVLGPLVRAAMENSLASGFAALSGPLLRGDRGTIGDHLDAFDRYCPDVLPDYRAMALATLRDMERHGMGQADAMPDLRRMLEDG
;
A
#
# COMPACT_ATOMS: atom_id res chain seq x y z
N MET A 1 -16.01 -0.27 15.06
CA MET A 1 -14.85 0.04 15.91
C MET A 1 -13.79 0.71 15.07
N ALA A 2 -13.52 1.98 15.36
CA ALA A 2 -12.45 2.77 14.76
C ALA A 2 -11.43 3.06 15.86
N VAL A 3 -10.59 2.07 16.15
CA VAL A 3 -9.50 2.12 17.15
C VAL A 3 -8.21 1.69 16.47
N SER A 4 -7.06 1.83 17.14
CA SER A 4 -5.81 1.26 16.63
C SER A 4 -5.94 -0.25 16.42
N ASP A 5 -5.23 -0.79 15.44
CA ASP A 5 -5.29 -2.22 15.13
C ASP A 5 -5.06 -3.10 16.38
N ASP A 6 -4.08 -2.72 17.20
CA ASP A 6 -3.68 -3.48 18.39
C ASP A 6 -4.72 -3.43 19.51
N ALA A 7 -5.62 -2.43 19.50
CA ALA A 7 -6.70 -2.31 20.47
C ALA A 7 -7.99 -3.05 20.06
N VAL A 8 -8.06 -3.59 18.84
CA VAL A 8 -9.29 -4.23 18.32
C VAL A 8 -9.66 -5.47 19.14
N ALA A 9 -8.68 -6.32 19.47
CA ALA A 9 -8.90 -7.57 20.21
C ALA A 9 -9.39 -7.29 21.64
N ASP A 10 -8.65 -6.47 22.39
CA ASP A 10 -9.00 -6.08 23.76
C ASP A 10 -10.38 -5.40 23.82
N MET A 11 -10.71 -4.58 22.83
CA MET A 11 -12.03 -3.94 22.77
C MET A 11 -13.14 -4.97 22.50
N ALA A 12 -12.90 -5.95 21.62
CA ALA A 12 -13.87 -7.00 21.33
C ALA A 12 -14.17 -7.85 22.58
N GLU A 13 -13.15 -8.20 23.36
CA GLU A 13 -13.31 -8.91 24.64
C GLU A 13 -14.08 -8.08 25.68
N ARG A 14 -13.72 -6.82 25.85
CA ARG A 14 -14.42 -5.96 26.82
C ARG A 14 -15.88 -5.75 26.45
N LEU A 15 -16.18 -5.61 25.17
CA LEU A 15 -17.55 -5.47 24.68
C LEU A 15 -18.34 -6.78 24.79
N SER A 16 -17.72 -7.95 24.61
CA SER A 16 -18.42 -9.24 24.74
C SER A 16 -18.88 -9.50 26.17
N GLN A 17 -18.13 -9.04 27.18
CA GLN A 17 -18.52 -9.13 28.59
C GLN A 17 -19.75 -8.26 28.94
N GLN A 18 -20.02 -7.23 28.14
CA GLN A 18 -21.16 -6.33 28.31
C GLN A 18 -22.35 -6.70 27.40
N ALA A 19 -22.11 -7.54 26.39
CA ALA A 19 -23.15 -7.97 25.46
C ALA A 19 -24.16 -8.85 26.21
N SER A 20 -25.39 -8.36 26.34
CA SER A 20 -26.50 -9.08 26.97
C SER A 20 -27.71 -9.03 26.05
N GLY A 21 -28.21 -10.20 25.64
CA GLY A 21 -29.49 -10.35 24.95
C GLY A 21 -29.48 -10.10 23.43
N ASP A 22 -30.65 -10.30 22.84
CA ASP A 22 -31.01 -9.92 21.47
C ASP A 22 -31.38 -8.42 21.45
N PRO A 23 -31.06 -7.62 20.41
CA PRO A 23 -30.78 -8.02 19.03
C PRO A 23 -29.33 -8.42 18.77
N ARG A 24 -29.13 -9.41 17.88
CA ARG A 24 -27.83 -9.75 17.25
C ARG A 24 -27.25 -8.56 16.48
N PRO A 25 -26.34 -7.76 17.05
CA PRO A 25 -25.88 -6.55 16.39
C PRO A 25 -24.94 -6.90 15.22
N PHE A 26 -24.92 -6.03 14.21
CA PHE A 26 -23.84 -6.06 13.22
C PHE A 26 -22.69 -5.19 13.72
N LEU A 27 -21.53 -5.80 13.95
CA LEU A 27 -20.35 -5.13 14.48
C LEU A 27 -19.19 -5.30 13.51
N PHE A 28 -18.45 -4.23 13.26
CA PHE A 28 -17.26 -4.31 12.40
C PHE A 28 -16.16 -3.40 12.88
N HIS A 29 -14.92 -3.70 12.48
CA HIS A 29 -13.78 -2.80 12.66
C HIS A 29 -13.24 -2.32 11.32
N LEU A 30 -12.36 -1.31 11.36
CA LEU A 30 -11.83 -0.65 10.16
C LEU A 30 -10.40 -1.09 9.78
N SER A 31 -9.72 -1.90 10.59
CA SER A 31 -8.37 -2.40 10.27
C SER A 31 -8.30 -3.02 8.86
N GLY A 32 -7.30 -2.59 8.10
CA GLY A 32 -6.94 -3.24 6.83
C GLY A 32 -6.13 -4.52 7.02
N ARG A 33 -5.38 -4.62 8.12
CA ARG A 33 -4.49 -5.75 8.43
C ARG A 33 -5.22 -6.93 9.06
N CYS A 34 -6.19 -6.66 9.94
CA CYS A 34 -6.91 -7.69 10.66
C CYS A 34 -8.20 -8.07 9.92
N GLY A 35 -8.60 -9.34 10.02
CA GLY A 35 -9.89 -9.83 9.56
C GLY A 35 -10.90 -9.96 10.69
N ALA A 36 -12.04 -10.59 10.40
CA ALA A 36 -13.17 -10.66 11.32
C ALA A 36 -12.94 -11.58 12.53
N THR A 37 -11.92 -12.45 12.50
CA THR A 37 -11.63 -13.39 13.60
C THR A 37 -11.28 -12.69 14.92
N LEU A 38 -10.75 -11.46 14.89
CA LEU A 38 -10.55 -10.68 16.13
C LEU A 38 -11.85 -10.37 16.88
N LEU A 39 -13.00 -10.47 16.20
CA LEU A 39 -14.31 -10.23 16.78
C LEU A 39 -14.99 -11.53 17.21
N GLU A 40 -14.27 -12.66 17.28
CA GLU A 40 -14.80 -13.96 17.71
C GLU A 40 -15.50 -13.89 19.07
N PRO A 41 -14.97 -13.20 20.12
CA PRO A 41 -15.68 -13.09 21.40
C PRO A 41 -17.07 -12.45 21.28
N LEU A 42 -17.25 -11.53 20.33
CA LEU A 42 -18.55 -10.90 20.06
C LEU A 42 -19.47 -11.83 19.25
N ARG A 43 -18.89 -12.61 18.34
CA ARG A 43 -19.61 -13.60 17.53
C ARG A 43 -20.18 -14.72 18.40
N GLU A 44 -19.43 -15.16 19.42
CA GLU A 44 -19.89 -16.14 20.41
C GLU A 44 -21.11 -15.65 21.20
N GLN A 45 -21.23 -14.33 21.39
CA GLN A 45 -22.42 -13.69 21.98
C GLN A 45 -23.56 -13.46 20.96
N GLY A 46 -23.43 -13.97 19.73
CA GLY A 46 -24.44 -13.91 18.69
C GLY A 46 -24.36 -12.71 17.75
N ALA A 47 -23.34 -11.87 17.85
CA ALA A 47 -23.14 -10.76 16.91
C ALA A 47 -22.76 -11.25 15.50
N VAL A 48 -23.17 -10.50 14.49
CA VAL A 48 -22.69 -10.67 13.11
C VAL A 48 -21.47 -9.77 12.93
N THR A 49 -20.30 -10.33 12.63
CA THR A 49 -19.04 -9.58 12.68
C THR A 49 -18.33 -9.46 11.34
N ALA A 50 -17.71 -8.32 11.09
CA ALA A 50 -16.95 -8.08 9.87
C ALA A 50 -15.73 -7.17 10.09
N ALA A 51 -14.86 -7.13 9.11
CA ALA A 51 -13.81 -6.14 8.96
C ALA A 51 -14.07 -5.38 7.66
N VAL A 52 -14.15 -4.04 7.72
CA VAL A 52 -14.54 -3.16 6.60
C VAL A 52 -13.50 -2.06 6.48
N HIS A 53 -12.53 -2.24 5.59
CA HIS A 53 -11.39 -1.33 5.45
C HIS A 53 -11.58 -0.35 4.28
N PRO A 54 -11.75 0.96 4.53
CA PRO A 54 -11.69 1.97 3.46
C PRO A 54 -10.28 2.07 2.89
N VAL A 55 -10.11 1.89 1.58
CA VAL A 55 -8.79 2.02 0.91
C VAL A 55 -8.51 3.49 0.62
N MET A 56 -8.09 4.23 1.65
CA MET A 56 -7.65 5.61 1.54
C MET A 56 -6.70 6.00 2.67
N THR A 57 -5.98 7.11 2.48
CA THR A 57 -5.22 7.76 3.55
C THR A 57 -6.07 8.85 4.19
N PHE A 58 -6.19 8.79 5.52
CA PHE A 58 -6.83 9.83 6.32
C PHE A 58 -5.76 10.81 6.81
N THR A 59 -6.01 12.10 6.62
CA THR A 59 -5.09 13.21 6.92
C THR A 59 -5.60 14.12 8.04
N GLY A 60 -6.81 13.87 8.55
CA GLY A 60 -7.44 14.65 9.63
C GLY A 60 -8.33 15.80 9.16
N ASP A 61 -8.81 15.78 7.91
CA ASP A 61 -9.80 16.73 7.37
C ASP A 61 -11.12 16.00 7.08
N PRO A 62 -12.06 15.97 8.04
CA PRO A 62 -13.28 15.18 7.92
C PRO A 62 -14.15 15.58 6.72
N GLU A 63 -14.23 16.85 6.36
CA GLU A 63 -15.10 17.30 5.27
C GLU A 63 -14.60 16.80 3.91
N SER A 64 -13.30 16.95 3.67
CA SER A 64 -12.66 16.45 2.45
C SER A 64 -12.67 14.92 2.40
N GLU A 65 -12.41 14.26 3.53
CA GLU A 65 -12.36 12.80 3.62
C GLU A 65 -13.70 12.15 3.38
N VAL A 66 -14.79 12.68 3.94
CA VAL A 66 -16.16 12.18 3.68
C VAL A 66 -16.48 12.24 2.19
N ARG A 67 -16.12 13.35 1.51
CA ARG A 67 -16.33 13.47 0.05
C ARG A 67 -15.50 12.46 -0.75
N ARG A 68 -14.28 12.14 -0.30
CA ARG A 68 -13.42 11.13 -0.93
C ARG A 68 -13.96 9.72 -0.71
N MET A 69 -14.41 9.40 0.50
CA MET A 69 -14.94 8.07 0.87
C MET A 69 -16.07 7.59 -0.03
N ALA A 70 -16.90 8.50 -0.55
CA ALA A 70 -17.99 8.17 -1.46
C ALA A 70 -17.56 7.59 -2.82
N ARG A 71 -16.25 7.46 -3.09
CA ARG A 71 -15.74 6.94 -4.38
C ARG A 71 -14.60 5.92 -4.23
N ILE A 72 -14.23 5.56 -3.00
CA ILE A 72 -13.11 4.64 -2.78
C ILE A 72 -13.57 3.18 -2.70
N PRO A 73 -12.66 2.24 -2.97
CA PRO A 73 -12.92 0.84 -2.72
C PRO A 73 -12.80 0.51 -1.22
N PHE A 74 -13.54 -0.51 -0.78
CA PHE A 74 -13.53 -1.03 0.59
C PHE A 74 -13.24 -2.53 0.59
N GLY A 75 -12.22 -2.94 1.34
CA GLY A 75 -11.91 -4.36 1.56
C GLY A 75 -12.78 -4.96 2.67
N VAL A 76 -13.56 -5.99 2.34
CA VAL A 76 -14.53 -6.62 3.25
C VAL A 76 -14.13 -8.05 3.57
N THR A 77 -14.18 -8.42 4.83
CA THR A 77 -14.10 -9.81 5.30
C THR A 77 -15.18 -9.98 6.35
N GLY A 78 -16.09 -10.93 6.17
CA GLY A 78 -17.15 -11.20 7.13
C GLY A 78 -16.94 -12.55 7.79
N SER A 79 -17.41 -12.69 9.03
CA SER A 79 -17.42 -13.97 9.75
C SER A 79 -18.37 -15.01 9.15
N SER A 80 -19.26 -14.58 8.24
CA SER A 80 -20.22 -15.42 7.52
C SER A 80 -20.64 -14.73 6.21
N ALA A 81 -21.35 -15.45 5.34
CA ALA A 81 -21.94 -14.87 4.13
C ALA A 81 -22.91 -13.72 4.47
N GLU A 82 -23.67 -13.84 5.57
CA GLU A 82 -24.55 -12.78 6.06
C GLU A 82 -23.75 -11.53 6.45
N ALA A 83 -22.62 -11.69 7.16
CA ALA A 83 -21.78 -10.58 7.55
C ALA A 83 -21.21 -9.82 6.34
N ILE A 84 -20.82 -10.54 5.28
CA ILE A 84 -20.36 -9.95 4.03
C ILE A 84 -21.48 -9.11 3.39
N VAL A 85 -22.70 -9.64 3.30
CA VAL A 85 -23.84 -8.91 2.73
C VAL A 85 -24.14 -7.64 3.53
N ARG A 86 -24.16 -7.71 4.86
CA ARG A 86 -24.37 -6.54 5.73
C ARG A 86 -23.26 -5.50 5.57
N ALA A 87 -22.00 -5.94 5.50
CA ALA A 87 -20.86 -5.05 5.27
C ALA A 87 -20.95 -4.34 3.90
N MET A 88 -21.30 -5.06 2.85
CA MET A 88 -21.50 -4.48 1.51
C MET A 88 -22.63 -3.45 1.49
N ALA A 89 -23.73 -3.71 2.20
CA ALA A 89 -24.83 -2.76 2.32
C ALA A 89 -24.40 -1.46 3.00
N VAL A 90 -23.59 -1.54 4.08
CA VAL A 90 -23.01 -0.35 4.72
C VAL A 90 -22.11 0.42 3.76
N VAL A 91 -21.22 -0.26 3.04
CA VAL A 91 -20.34 0.40 2.06
C VAL A 91 -21.15 1.09 0.95
N GLN A 92 -22.22 0.46 0.49
CA GLN A 92 -23.11 1.02 -0.54
C GLN A 92 -23.83 2.28 -0.03
N LEU A 93 -24.29 2.31 1.22
CA LEU A 93 -24.88 3.50 1.83
C LEU A 93 -23.90 4.67 1.93
N LEU A 94 -22.60 4.37 2.06
CA LEU A 94 -21.53 5.37 2.02
C LEU A 94 -21.14 5.80 0.59
N GLY A 95 -21.75 5.22 -0.45
CA GLY A 95 -21.40 5.46 -1.86
C GLY A 95 -20.15 4.72 -2.34
N GLY A 96 -19.50 3.95 -1.47
CA GLY A 96 -18.28 3.22 -1.79
C GLY A 96 -18.51 1.95 -2.62
N ARG A 97 -17.40 1.31 -3.02
CA ARG A 97 -17.43 0.01 -3.72
C ARG A 97 -16.74 -1.06 -2.89
N ALA A 98 -17.47 -2.10 -2.50
CA ALA A 98 -16.89 -3.19 -1.71
C ALA A 98 -16.31 -4.31 -2.60
N PHE A 99 -15.26 -4.97 -2.09
CA PHE A 99 -14.75 -6.23 -2.61
C PHE A 99 -14.37 -7.14 -1.44
N VAL A 100 -14.43 -8.45 -1.63
CA VAL A 100 -14.19 -9.43 -0.57
C VAL A 100 -12.71 -9.82 -0.52
N ILE A 101 -12.16 -9.89 0.69
CA ILE A 101 -10.83 -10.41 0.99
C ILE A 101 -11.00 -11.60 1.95
N ALA A 102 -10.33 -12.71 1.66
CA ALA A 102 -10.30 -13.86 2.56
C ALA A 102 -9.54 -13.50 3.86
N GLU A 103 -9.96 -14.07 4.99
CA GLU A 103 -9.39 -13.81 6.33
C GLU A 103 -7.87 -13.95 6.32
N GLU A 104 -7.38 -15.08 5.79
CA GLU A 104 -5.97 -15.44 5.71
C GLU A 104 -5.15 -14.59 4.72
N LYS A 105 -5.81 -13.79 3.88
CA LYS A 105 -5.16 -12.90 2.91
C LYS A 105 -5.10 -11.45 3.37
N ARG A 106 -5.67 -11.10 4.52
CA ARG A 106 -5.70 -9.73 5.06
C ARG A 106 -4.32 -9.11 5.21
N SER A 107 -3.36 -9.84 5.78
CA SER A 107 -1.99 -9.35 5.93
C SER A 107 -1.32 -9.07 4.57
N LEU A 108 -1.51 -9.96 3.59
CA LEU A 108 -0.97 -9.77 2.24
C LEU A 108 -1.63 -8.57 1.53
N TYR A 109 -2.95 -8.46 1.63
CA TYR A 109 -3.73 -7.34 1.12
C TYR A 109 -3.25 -6.00 1.70
N HIS A 110 -3.09 -5.92 3.03
CA HIS A 110 -2.63 -4.71 3.68
C HIS A 110 -1.17 -4.38 3.35
N ALA A 111 -0.31 -5.40 3.29
CA ALA A 111 1.08 -5.23 2.86
C ALA A 111 1.17 -4.67 1.44
N ALA A 112 0.33 -5.12 0.50
CA ALA A 112 0.29 -4.57 -0.86
C ALA A 112 -0.13 -3.10 -0.88
N LEU A 113 -1.15 -2.72 -0.09
CA LEU A 113 -1.58 -1.31 0.02
C LEU A 113 -0.50 -0.43 0.66
N SER A 114 0.12 -0.89 1.74
CA SER A 114 1.24 -0.21 2.39
C SER A 114 2.44 -0.07 1.44
N HIS A 115 2.72 -1.10 0.66
CA HIS A 115 3.80 -1.06 -0.33
C HIS A 115 3.53 -0.02 -1.42
N ALA A 116 2.29 0.12 -1.89
CA ALA A 116 1.93 1.11 -2.89
C ALA A 116 1.86 2.55 -2.34
N ALA A 117 1.32 2.74 -1.13
CA ALA A 117 1.08 4.07 -0.57
C ALA A 117 2.21 4.57 0.34
N ASN A 118 2.57 3.80 1.36
CA ASN A 118 3.54 4.25 2.37
C ASN A 118 4.96 4.28 1.80
N HIS A 119 5.37 3.26 1.05
CA HIS A 119 6.69 3.29 0.42
C HIS A 119 6.80 4.33 -0.69
N LEU A 120 5.69 4.72 -1.35
CA LEU A 120 5.71 5.86 -2.26
C LEU A 120 6.08 7.15 -1.51
N VAL A 121 5.57 7.36 -0.29
CA VAL A 121 5.98 8.50 0.54
C VAL A 121 7.49 8.42 0.87
N THR A 122 8.00 7.26 1.26
CA THR A 122 9.43 7.05 1.52
C THR A 122 10.28 7.33 0.28
N LEU A 123 9.90 6.78 -0.88
CA LEU A 123 10.55 7.01 -2.17
C LEU A 123 10.58 8.50 -2.51
N MET A 124 9.45 9.20 -2.29
CA MET A 124 9.39 10.63 -2.57
C MET A 124 10.26 11.46 -1.65
N ALA A 125 10.33 11.13 -0.36
CA ALA A 125 11.21 11.79 0.57
C ALA A 125 12.68 11.61 0.19
N GLY A 126 13.10 10.40 -0.21
CA GLY A 126 14.47 10.13 -0.67
C GLY A 126 14.82 10.88 -1.96
N ALA A 127 13.90 10.88 -2.94
CA ALA A 127 14.09 11.61 -4.19
C ALA A 127 14.16 13.13 -3.99
N ALA A 128 13.33 13.69 -3.10
CA ALA A 128 13.36 15.11 -2.78
C ALA A 128 14.70 15.52 -2.15
N ARG A 129 15.18 14.77 -1.14
CA ARG A 129 16.51 15.01 -0.52
C ARG A 129 17.64 14.96 -1.54
N THR A 130 17.57 14.01 -2.49
CA THR A 130 18.59 13.86 -3.54
C THR A 130 18.57 15.06 -4.51
N LEU A 131 17.40 15.56 -4.86
CA LEU A 131 17.27 16.76 -5.70
C LEU A 131 17.76 18.03 -4.97
N GLU A 132 17.49 18.15 -3.67
CA GLU A 132 18.03 19.25 -2.84
C GLU A 132 19.56 19.22 -2.80
N ALA A 133 20.16 18.03 -2.64
CA ALA A 133 21.61 17.85 -2.71
C ALA A 133 22.20 18.16 -4.11
N ALA A 134 21.37 18.14 -5.14
CA ALA A 134 21.72 18.58 -6.49
C ALA A 134 21.36 20.05 -6.77
N ASP A 135 21.17 20.86 -5.72
CA ASP A 135 20.85 22.30 -5.76
C ASP A 135 19.51 22.64 -6.43
N VAL A 136 18.56 21.71 -6.46
CA VAL A 136 17.19 21.97 -6.95
C VAL A 136 16.35 22.58 -5.81
N GLY A 137 16.04 23.87 -5.94
CA GLY A 137 15.34 24.63 -4.89
C GLY A 137 13.87 24.27 -4.65
N ASP A 138 13.18 23.65 -5.63
CA ASP A 138 11.80 23.16 -5.47
C ASP A 138 11.68 21.72 -6.02
N PRO A 139 12.09 20.71 -5.23
CA PRO A 139 11.98 19.31 -5.62
C PRO A 139 10.54 18.88 -5.90
N ALA A 140 9.56 19.44 -5.17
CA ALA A 140 8.15 19.06 -5.31
C ALA A 140 7.59 19.47 -6.68
N ALA A 141 7.95 20.66 -7.17
CA ALA A 141 7.57 21.12 -8.50
C ALA A 141 8.17 20.25 -9.63
N VAL A 142 9.38 19.71 -9.42
CA VAL A 142 10.03 18.80 -10.39
C VAL A 142 9.42 17.40 -10.34
N LEU A 143 9.27 16.84 -9.13
CA LEU A 143 8.81 15.46 -8.94
C LEU A 143 7.32 15.30 -9.25
N GLY A 144 6.49 16.30 -8.93
CA GLY A 144 5.03 16.21 -9.02
C GLY A 144 4.52 15.74 -10.39
N PRO A 145 4.84 16.44 -11.50
CA PRO A 145 4.42 16.03 -12.83
C PRO A 145 5.01 14.67 -13.27
N LEU A 146 6.28 14.43 -12.97
CA LEU A 146 7.00 13.21 -13.37
C LEU A 146 6.39 11.95 -12.71
N VAL A 147 6.22 11.99 -11.39
CA VAL A 147 5.69 10.86 -10.61
C VAL A 147 4.23 10.61 -10.93
N ARG A 148 3.44 11.66 -11.14
CA ARG A 148 2.04 11.51 -11.54
C ARG A 148 1.93 10.77 -12.87
N ALA A 149 2.71 11.18 -13.88
CA ALA A 149 2.73 10.50 -15.17
C ALA A 149 3.19 9.03 -15.03
N ALA A 150 4.23 8.76 -14.25
CA ALA A 150 4.71 7.41 -13.99
C ALA A 150 3.65 6.53 -13.30
N MET A 151 2.96 7.07 -12.29
CA MET A 151 1.87 6.40 -11.58
C MET A 151 0.70 6.10 -12.52
N GLU A 152 0.24 7.09 -13.28
CA GLU A 152 -0.87 6.93 -14.24
C GLU A 152 -0.55 5.88 -15.31
N ASN A 153 0.66 5.93 -15.88
CA ASN A 153 1.12 4.93 -16.85
C ASN A 153 1.21 3.53 -16.24
N SER A 154 1.71 3.41 -15.01
CA SER A 154 1.78 2.11 -14.31
C SER A 154 0.40 1.55 -14.00
N LEU A 155 -0.59 2.39 -13.67
CA LEU A 155 -1.97 1.95 -13.45
C LEU A 155 -2.65 1.51 -14.75
N ALA A 156 -2.31 2.16 -15.88
CA ALA A 156 -2.90 1.86 -17.19
C ALA A 156 -2.26 0.64 -17.87
N SER A 157 -0.94 0.49 -17.79
CA SER A 157 -0.17 -0.50 -18.58
C SER A 157 0.65 -1.47 -17.71
N GLY A 158 0.56 -1.38 -16.39
CA GLY A 158 1.33 -2.22 -15.48
C GLY A 158 2.84 -2.04 -15.66
N PHE A 159 3.58 -3.14 -15.52
CA PHE A 159 5.04 -3.12 -15.63
C PHE A 159 5.55 -2.77 -17.04
N ALA A 160 4.72 -2.92 -18.08
CA ALA A 160 5.08 -2.51 -19.45
C ALA A 160 5.28 -0.99 -19.60
N ALA A 161 4.81 -0.19 -18.63
CA ALA A 161 5.08 1.25 -18.57
C ALA A 161 6.52 1.59 -18.16
N LEU A 162 7.32 0.60 -17.74
CA LEU A 162 8.70 0.82 -17.33
C LEU A 162 9.50 1.47 -18.46
N SER A 163 10.31 2.46 -18.09
CA SER A 163 11.29 3.09 -18.96
C SER A 163 12.57 3.36 -18.18
N GLY A 164 13.60 3.89 -18.86
CA GLY A 164 14.83 4.33 -18.21
C GLY A 164 16.02 3.38 -18.39
N PRO A 165 17.13 3.67 -17.68
CA PRO A 165 18.44 3.09 -17.98
C PRO A 165 18.53 1.59 -17.71
N LEU A 166 17.83 1.07 -16.71
CA LEU A 166 17.80 -0.38 -16.42
C LEU A 166 17.22 -1.16 -17.60
N LEU A 167 16.07 -0.71 -18.14
CA LEU A 167 15.42 -1.37 -19.28
C LEU A 167 16.30 -1.34 -20.54
N ARG A 168 17.04 -0.26 -20.76
CA ARG A 168 17.93 -0.10 -21.91
C ARG A 168 19.29 -0.79 -21.75
N GLY A 169 19.66 -1.21 -20.55
CA GLY A 169 20.97 -1.83 -20.29
C GLY A 169 22.10 -0.82 -20.03
N ASP A 170 21.79 0.44 -19.73
CA ASP A 170 22.76 1.55 -19.68
C ASP A 170 23.69 1.47 -18.45
N ARG A 171 24.73 0.63 -18.53
CA ARG A 171 25.71 0.42 -17.43
C ARG A 171 26.37 1.70 -16.95
N GLY A 172 26.82 2.54 -17.88
CA GLY A 172 27.50 3.80 -17.54
C GLY A 172 26.61 4.69 -16.68
N THR A 173 25.36 4.88 -17.11
CA THR A 173 24.36 5.65 -16.36
C THR A 173 24.12 5.08 -14.95
N ILE A 174 24.02 3.75 -14.80
CA ILE A 174 23.85 3.14 -13.48
C ILE A 174 25.10 3.31 -12.62
N GLY A 175 26.30 3.19 -13.20
CA GLY A 175 27.55 3.48 -12.49
C GLY A 175 27.61 4.91 -11.98
N ASP A 176 27.33 5.88 -12.85
CA ASP A 176 27.32 7.31 -12.50
C ASP A 176 26.30 7.62 -11.40
N HIS A 177 25.13 6.97 -11.43
CA HIS A 177 24.13 7.10 -10.36
C HIS A 177 24.67 6.59 -9.02
N LEU A 178 25.28 5.40 -9.00
CA LEU A 178 25.81 4.80 -7.77
C LEU A 178 26.92 5.68 -7.17
N ASP A 179 27.83 6.18 -7.99
CA ASP A 179 28.90 7.09 -7.56
C ASP A 179 28.33 8.42 -7.02
N ALA A 180 27.29 8.96 -7.66
CA ALA A 180 26.63 10.18 -7.20
C ALA A 180 25.93 9.97 -5.84
N PHE A 181 25.22 8.85 -5.67
CA PHE A 181 24.59 8.51 -4.40
C PHE A 181 25.61 8.29 -3.29
N ASP A 182 26.69 7.54 -3.55
CA ASP A 182 27.76 7.31 -2.56
C ASP A 182 28.38 8.64 -2.09
N ARG A 183 28.58 9.58 -3.01
CA ARG A 183 29.20 10.88 -2.73
C ARG A 183 28.29 11.87 -2.02
N TYR A 184 27.03 11.97 -2.42
CA TYR A 184 26.16 13.09 -2.00
C TYR A 184 24.99 12.66 -1.11
N CYS A 185 24.51 11.42 -1.22
CA CYS A 185 23.32 10.92 -0.53
C CYS A 185 23.49 9.44 -0.11
N PRO A 186 24.52 9.10 0.69
CA PRO A 186 24.81 7.70 1.03
C PRO A 186 23.70 7.05 1.86
N ASP A 187 22.85 7.83 2.53
CA ASP A 187 21.66 7.35 3.24
C ASP A 187 20.56 6.86 2.29
N VAL A 188 20.50 7.37 1.05
CA VAL A 188 19.49 7.01 0.03
C VAL A 188 19.97 5.84 -0.85
N LEU A 189 21.28 5.60 -0.93
CA LEU A 189 21.86 4.56 -1.78
C LEU A 189 21.26 3.15 -1.55
N PRO A 190 21.04 2.68 -0.30
CA PRO A 190 20.43 1.37 -0.08
C PRO A 190 19.02 1.26 -0.66
N ASP A 191 18.21 2.32 -0.57
CA ASP A 191 16.84 2.36 -1.09
C ASP A 191 16.84 2.36 -2.62
N TYR A 192 17.74 3.12 -3.25
CA TYR A 192 17.94 3.13 -4.70
C TYR A 192 18.28 1.72 -5.21
N ARG A 193 19.25 1.05 -4.58
CA ARG A 193 19.65 -0.31 -4.94
C ARG A 193 18.51 -1.30 -4.76
N ALA A 194 17.80 -1.25 -3.64
CA ALA A 194 16.68 -2.15 -3.36
C ALA A 194 15.59 -2.05 -4.44
N MET A 195 15.24 -0.83 -4.84
CA MET A 195 14.25 -0.60 -5.91
C MET A 195 14.78 -1.01 -7.29
N ALA A 196 16.04 -0.69 -7.61
CA ALA A 196 16.64 -1.11 -8.88
C ALA A 196 16.71 -2.65 -9.00
N LEU A 197 17.07 -3.36 -7.93
CA LEU A 197 17.07 -4.83 -7.89
C LEU A 197 15.64 -5.41 -7.96
N ALA A 198 14.64 -4.74 -7.38
CA ALA A 198 13.24 -5.12 -7.58
C ALA A 198 12.83 -4.97 -9.06
N THR A 199 13.18 -3.85 -9.70
CA THR A 199 12.93 -3.63 -11.13
C THR A 199 13.60 -4.69 -12.01
N LEU A 200 14.86 -5.04 -11.75
CA LEU A 200 15.54 -6.11 -12.51
C LEU A 200 14.82 -7.47 -12.36
N ARG A 201 14.35 -7.81 -11.16
CA ARG A 201 13.58 -9.04 -10.92
C ARG A 201 12.26 -9.04 -11.69
N ASP A 202 11.56 -7.91 -11.75
CA ASP A 202 10.31 -7.82 -12.51
C ASP A 202 10.54 -7.80 -14.02
N MET A 203 11.64 -7.19 -14.50
CA MET A 203 12.05 -7.29 -15.89
C MET A 203 12.26 -8.74 -16.33
N GLU A 204 12.96 -9.55 -15.53
CA GLU A 204 13.14 -10.98 -15.80
C GLU A 204 11.80 -11.73 -15.85
N ARG A 205 10.88 -11.47 -14.91
CA ARG A 205 9.55 -12.09 -14.89
C ARG A 205 8.74 -11.80 -16.14
N HIS A 206 8.91 -10.60 -16.71
CA HIS A 206 8.18 -10.15 -17.89
C HIS A 206 8.94 -10.37 -19.20
N GLY A 207 10.14 -10.95 -19.17
CA GLY A 207 10.99 -11.12 -20.35
C GLY A 207 11.41 -9.78 -20.99
N MET A 208 11.57 -8.73 -20.17
CA MET A 208 11.98 -7.39 -20.58
C MET A 208 13.46 -7.14 -20.29
N GLY A 209 14.05 -6.19 -21.02
CA GLY A 209 15.45 -5.81 -20.85
C GLY A 209 16.42 -6.51 -21.79
N GLN A 210 17.65 -6.03 -21.81
CA GLN A 210 18.73 -6.63 -22.60
C GLN A 210 19.37 -7.78 -21.83
N ALA A 211 19.24 -9.01 -22.35
CA ALA A 211 19.63 -10.22 -21.64
C ALA A 211 21.13 -10.30 -21.31
N ASP A 212 21.98 -9.76 -22.18
CA ASP A 212 23.42 -9.59 -21.96
C ASP A 212 23.71 -8.50 -20.92
N ALA A 213 22.83 -7.50 -20.82
CA ALA A 213 22.96 -6.43 -19.85
C ALA A 213 22.65 -6.87 -18.40
N MET A 214 21.70 -7.78 -18.21
CA MET A 214 21.14 -8.09 -16.87
C MET A 214 22.17 -8.54 -15.81
N PRO A 215 23.13 -9.45 -16.10
CA PRO A 215 24.04 -9.95 -15.07
C PRO A 215 24.96 -8.88 -14.48
N ASP A 216 25.57 -8.02 -15.31
CA ASP A 216 26.45 -6.96 -14.76
C ASP A 216 25.65 -5.89 -14.03
N LEU A 217 24.44 -5.53 -14.51
CA LEU A 217 23.59 -4.56 -13.81
C LEU A 217 23.24 -5.07 -12.41
N ARG A 218 22.89 -6.35 -12.28
CA ARG A 218 22.65 -6.98 -10.97
C ARG A 218 23.89 -6.89 -10.09
N ARG A 219 25.05 -7.30 -10.62
CA ARG A 219 26.34 -7.27 -9.90
C ARG A 219 26.69 -5.87 -9.40
N MET A 220 26.57 -4.84 -10.25
CA MET A 220 26.81 -3.44 -9.87
C MET A 220 25.91 -2.97 -8.71
N LEU A 221 24.68 -3.46 -8.63
CA LEU A 221 23.71 -3.08 -7.59
C LEU A 221 23.87 -3.89 -6.30
N GLU A 222 24.51 -5.07 -6.35
CA GLU A 222 24.76 -5.95 -5.20
C GLU A 222 26.13 -5.69 -4.55
N ASP A 223 27.16 -5.35 -5.34
CA ASP A 223 28.57 -5.36 -4.92
C ASP A 223 29.08 -4.03 -4.31
N GLY A 224 28.30 -3.32 -3.51
CA GLY A 224 28.87 -2.19 -2.77
C GLY A 224 28.08 -1.70 -1.59
#